data_AF-A0A927A7Z8-F1
#
_entry.id   AF-A0A927A7Z8-F1
#
_cell.length_a   1.000
_cell.length_b   1.000
_cell.length_c   1.000
_cell.angle_alpha   90.00
_cell.angle_beta   90.00
_cell.angle_gamma   90.00
#
_symmetry.space_group_name_H-M   'P 1'
#
loop_
_entity.id
_entity.type
_entity.pdbx_description
1 polymer ?
#
loop_
_entity_poly.entity_id
_entity_poly.type
_entity_poly.pdbx_seq_one_letter_code
_entity_poly.pdbx_strand_id
1 'polypeptide(L)'
;MTPEAKHIVSELRSEFYSLFAAAMSMPVNISGTSYSSNSPIASWMDNRRRLNYVNIYAYIAPDEFIPLRPFILRLAINKSALQVMMVKKGQVCRGLNLLWDFELTVLPREILDFLPWIVNLVEAHEKGSPLLLQSPPHPFELNLPAVGLCNDPWTEKARLLTKNQGLCESPSVNVLGDETRAILL
;
A
#
# COMPACT_ATOMS: atom_id res chain seq x y z
N MET A 1 -4.75 6.88 -18.09
CA MET A 1 -5.18 5.47 -18.00
C MET A 1 -6.16 5.17 -19.12
N THR A 2 -5.93 4.10 -19.87
CA THR A 2 -6.92 3.58 -20.83
C THR A 2 -8.21 3.12 -20.10
N PRO A 3 -9.35 3.02 -20.79
CA PRO A 3 -10.59 2.48 -20.21
C PRO A 3 -10.42 1.07 -19.63
N GLU A 4 -9.65 0.21 -20.28
CA GLU A 4 -9.39 -1.17 -19.86
C GLU A 4 -8.60 -1.20 -18.55
N ALA A 5 -7.55 -0.38 -18.43
CA ALA A 5 -6.79 -0.27 -17.19
C ALA A 5 -7.68 0.23 -16.04
N LYS A 6 -8.56 1.21 -16.29
CA LYS A 6 -9.53 1.68 -15.29
C LYS A 6 -10.49 0.57 -14.84
N HIS A 7 -10.99 -0.22 -15.79
CA HIS A 7 -11.88 -1.34 -15.50
C HIS A 7 -11.20 -2.39 -14.61
N ILE A 8 -9.98 -2.81 -14.98
CA ILE A 8 -9.19 -3.76 -14.19
C ILE A 8 -8.94 -3.25 -12.76
N VAL A 9 -8.56 -1.96 -12.59
CA VAL A 9 -8.40 -1.38 -11.25
C VAL A 9 -9.71 -1.43 -10.46
N SER A 10 -10.84 -1.14 -11.10
CA SER A 10 -12.15 -1.14 -10.45
C SER A 10 -12.56 -2.53 -9.98
N GLU A 11 -12.39 -3.56 -10.80
CA GLU A 11 -12.68 -4.95 -10.45
C GLU A 11 -11.79 -5.44 -9.31
N LEU A 12 -10.47 -5.24 -9.44
CA LEU A 12 -9.50 -5.62 -8.41
C LEU A 12 -9.77 -4.95 -7.07
N ARG A 13 -10.14 -3.67 -7.06
CA ARG A 13 -10.54 -2.96 -5.83
C ARG A 13 -11.77 -3.59 -5.20
N SER A 14 -12.81 -3.80 -6.01
CA SER A 14 -14.08 -4.35 -5.51
C SER A 14 -13.85 -5.72 -4.87
N GLU A 15 -13.15 -6.60 -5.59
CA GLU A 15 -12.86 -7.95 -5.13
C GLU A 15 -11.95 -7.94 -3.89
N PHE A 16 -10.82 -7.22 -3.94
CA PHE A 16 -9.90 -7.13 -2.83
C PHE A 16 -10.59 -6.58 -1.57
N TYR A 17 -11.35 -5.49 -1.67
CA TYR A 17 -11.99 -4.89 -0.50
C TYR A 17 -13.10 -5.78 0.08
N SER A 18 -13.88 -6.46 -0.76
CA SER A 18 -14.89 -7.42 -0.31
C SER A 18 -14.25 -8.59 0.44
N LEU A 19 -13.19 -9.18 -0.11
CA LEU A 19 -12.47 -10.28 0.52
C LEU A 19 -11.72 -9.82 1.79
N PHE A 20 -11.13 -8.63 1.77
CA PHE A 20 -10.45 -8.04 2.91
C PHE A 20 -11.43 -7.81 4.06
N ALA A 21 -12.61 -7.27 3.77
CA ALA A 21 -13.67 -7.10 4.75
C ALA A 21 -14.16 -8.42 5.34
N ALA A 22 -14.22 -9.49 4.54
CA ALA A 22 -14.60 -10.82 5.01
C ALA A 22 -13.52 -11.50 5.87
N ALA A 23 -12.24 -11.24 5.59
CA ALA A 23 -11.11 -11.86 6.28
C ALA A 23 -10.71 -11.13 7.57
N MET A 24 -11.01 -9.84 7.68
CA MET A 24 -10.65 -9.03 8.84
C MET A 24 -11.46 -9.41 10.08
N SER A 25 -10.79 -9.51 11.23
CA SER A 25 -11.42 -9.73 12.54
C SER A 25 -12.21 -8.51 13.07
N MET A 26 -12.20 -7.38 12.34
CA MET A 26 -12.81 -6.11 12.73
C MET A 26 -13.78 -5.65 11.65
N PRO A 27 -14.87 -4.93 12.00
CA PRO A 27 -15.76 -4.39 10.98
C PRO A 27 -15.04 -3.46 10.02
N VAL A 28 -15.06 -3.80 8.73
CA VAL A 28 -14.53 -2.99 7.64
C VAL A 28 -15.69 -2.26 6.95
N ASN A 29 -15.55 -0.95 6.79
CA ASN A 29 -16.44 -0.10 6.02
C ASN A 29 -15.80 0.23 4.67
N ILE A 30 -16.46 -0.17 3.59
CA ILE A 30 -16.05 0.14 2.22
C ILE A 30 -16.80 1.42 1.79
N SER A 31 -16.08 2.48 1.42
CA SER A 31 -16.72 3.70 0.95
C SER A 31 -17.41 3.47 -0.40
N GLY A 32 -18.66 3.95 -0.50
CA GLY A 32 -19.53 3.71 -1.65
C GLY A 32 -19.30 4.64 -2.84
N THR A 33 -19.66 4.11 -4.01
CA THR A 33 -19.55 4.61 -5.39
C THR A 33 -20.50 5.76 -5.76
N SER A 34 -20.97 6.58 -4.81
CA SER A 34 -21.95 7.62 -5.12
C SER A 34 -21.31 8.85 -5.76
N TYR A 35 -21.13 8.84 -7.08
CA TYR A 35 -20.91 9.99 -7.99
C TYR A 35 -19.78 10.99 -7.67
N SER A 36 -19.07 10.83 -6.55
CA SER A 36 -17.90 11.63 -6.21
C SER A 36 -16.68 11.01 -6.88
N SER A 37 -15.80 11.86 -7.39
CA SER A 37 -14.52 11.54 -8.05
C SER A 37 -13.53 10.70 -7.20
N ASN A 38 -13.93 10.24 -6.02
CA ASN A 38 -13.07 9.55 -5.07
C ASN A 38 -13.18 8.05 -5.30
N SER A 39 -12.02 7.41 -5.52
CA SER A 39 -11.91 5.97 -5.60
C SER A 39 -12.39 5.32 -4.30
N PRO A 40 -13.09 4.17 -4.36
CA PRO A 40 -13.50 3.46 -3.15
C PRO A 40 -12.28 3.06 -2.32
N ILE A 41 -12.43 3.09 -1.01
CA ILE A 41 -11.44 2.66 -0.03
C ILE A 41 -12.09 1.71 0.98
N ALA A 42 -11.31 0.82 1.58
CA ALA A 42 -11.74 0.03 2.73
C ALA A 42 -11.14 0.62 4.01
N SER A 43 -11.95 0.78 5.05
CA SER A 43 -11.55 1.44 6.29
C SER A 43 -12.03 0.68 7.53
N TRP A 44 -11.26 0.72 8.61
CA TRP A 44 -11.61 0.04 9.87
C TRP A 44 -11.13 0.84 11.08
N MET A 45 -11.71 0.55 12.24
CA MET A 45 -11.31 1.16 13.50
C MET A 45 -10.39 0.20 14.25
N ASP A 46 -9.25 0.70 14.74
CA ASP A 46 -8.39 -0.08 15.63
C ASP A 46 -8.88 -0.10 17.08
N ASN A 47 -8.21 -0.88 17.92
CA ASN A 47 -8.53 -1.00 19.35
C ASN A 47 -8.35 0.32 20.13
N ARG A 48 -7.59 1.28 19.57
CA ARG A 48 -7.39 2.62 20.14
C ARG A 48 -8.41 3.64 19.61
N ARG A 49 -9.43 3.19 18.88
CA ARG A 49 -10.46 4.02 18.24
C ARG A 49 -9.85 5.03 17.25
N ARG A 50 -8.84 4.63 16.50
CA ARG A 50 -8.30 5.39 15.37
C ARG A 50 -8.75 4.76 14.07
N LEU A 51 -9.03 5.60 13.08
CA LEU A 51 -9.42 5.17 11.75
C LEU A 51 -8.19 4.77 10.95
N ASN A 52 -8.22 3.56 10.41
CA ASN A 52 -7.28 3.05 9.44
C ASN A 52 -7.98 2.86 8.09
N TYR A 53 -7.22 2.85 7.01
CA TYR A 53 -7.76 2.52 5.70
C TYR A 53 -6.71 1.88 4.80
N VAL A 54 -7.20 1.13 3.82
CA VAL A 54 -6.43 0.61 2.70
C VAL A 54 -7.01 1.15 1.39
N ASN A 55 -6.12 1.56 0.50
CA ASN A 55 -6.44 2.07 -0.83
C ASN A 55 -5.55 1.39 -1.87
N ILE A 56 -6.16 0.94 -2.96
CA ILE A 56 -5.46 0.44 -4.13
C ILE A 56 -5.55 1.48 -5.23
N TYR A 57 -4.47 1.82 -5.91
CA TYR A 57 -4.49 2.77 -7.02
C TYR A 57 -3.43 2.47 -8.06
N ALA A 58 -3.61 2.98 -9.28
CA ALA A 58 -2.61 2.84 -10.33
C ALA A 58 -1.42 3.74 -10.02
N TYR A 59 -0.23 3.15 -9.94
CA TYR A 59 1.02 3.89 -9.83
C TYR A 59 1.56 4.23 -11.21
N ILE A 60 1.61 3.24 -12.09
CA ILE A 60 1.94 3.38 -13.51
C ILE A 60 0.86 2.63 -14.29
N ALA A 61 0.35 3.24 -15.35
CA ALA A 61 -0.65 2.60 -16.19
C ALA A 61 -0.57 3.10 -17.64
N PRO A 62 -0.97 2.26 -18.61
CA PRO A 62 -1.06 2.66 -20.01
C PRO A 62 -2.09 3.78 -20.20
N ASP A 63 -1.83 4.66 -21.15
CA ASP A 63 -2.75 5.72 -21.57
C ASP A 63 -2.68 5.94 -23.09
N GLU A 64 -3.44 6.91 -23.59
CA GLU A 64 -3.52 7.22 -25.03
C GLU A 64 -2.16 7.62 -25.62
N PHE A 65 -1.25 8.17 -24.81
CA PHE A 65 0.06 8.64 -25.26
C PHE A 65 1.12 7.55 -25.17
N ILE A 66 1.04 6.68 -24.16
CA ILE A 66 1.96 5.55 -23.98
C ILE A 66 1.16 4.25 -23.71
N PRO A 67 0.63 3.61 -24.76
CA PRO A 67 -0.20 2.40 -24.61
C PRO A 67 0.57 1.19 -24.08
N LEU A 68 1.90 1.15 -24.27
CA LEU A 68 2.77 0.07 -23.82
C LEU A 68 3.35 0.30 -22.41
N ARG A 69 2.96 1.40 -21.74
CA ARG A 69 3.45 1.69 -20.39
C ARG A 69 3.10 0.54 -19.44
N PRO A 70 3.97 0.15 -18.50
CA PRO A 70 3.68 -0.92 -17.58
C PRO A 70 2.40 -0.62 -16.81
N PHE A 71 1.68 -1.67 -16.47
CA PHE A 71 0.53 -1.55 -15.60
C PHE A 71 0.89 -2.06 -14.20
N ILE A 72 1.00 -1.13 -13.26
CA ILE A 72 1.53 -1.34 -11.91
C ILE A 72 0.63 -0.63 -10.91
N LEU A 73 0.26 -1.34 -9.87
CA LEU A 73 -0.61 -0.85 -8.81
C LEU A 73 0.18 -0.59 -7.53
N ARG A 74 -0.39 0.25 -6.68
CA ARG A 74 0.02 0.43 -5.29
C ARG A 74 -1.13 0.09 -4.37
N LEU A 75 -0.84 -0.70 -3.35
CA LEU A 75 -1.71 -0.92 -2.19
C LEU A 75 -1.12 -0.12 -1.03
N ALA A 76 -1.86 0.85 -0.53
CA ALA A 76 -1.44 1.73 0.53
C ALA A 76 -2.33 1.59 1.77
N ILE A 77 -1.73 1.48 2.94
CA ILE A 77 -2.39 1.53 4.24
C ILE A 77 -1.98 2.81 4.94
N ASN A 78 -2.95 3.61 5.38
CA ASN A 78 -2.77 4.89 6.10
C ASN A 78 -1.87 5.95 5.43
N LYS A 79 -1.32 5.67 4.25
CA LYS A 79 -0.48 6.60 3.50
C LYS A 79 -1.32 7.64 2.78
N SER A 80 -0.95 8.91 2.95
CA SER A 80 -1.70 10.08 2.46
C SER A 80 -3.06 10.30 3.14
N ALA A 81 -3.18 9.94 4.42
CA ALA A 81 -4.44 9.96 5.21
C ALA A 81 -5.15 11.31 5.25
N LEU A 82 -4.44 12.39 4.98
CA LEU A 82 -4.97 13.76 4.99
C LEU A 82 -6.02 14.04 3.90
N GLN A 83 -6.12 13.21 2.85
CA GLN A 83 -7.11 13.41 1.77
C GLN A 83 -8.45 12.70 2.03
N VAL A 84 -8.54 11.87 3.07
CA VAL A 84 -9.71 11.04 3.37
C VAL A 84 -10.36 11.52 4.67
N MET A 85 -11.13 12.60 4.63
CA MET A 85 -12.00 12.95 5.76
C MET A 85 -13.43 13.26 5.31
N MET A 86 -14.30 12.27 5.51
CA MET A 86 -15.67 12.46 5.98
C MET A 86 -15.82 11.64 7.26
N VAL A 87 -15.49 12.22 8.41
CA VAL A 87 -15.83 11.61 9.71
C VAL A 87 -17.34 11.63 9.82
N LYS A 88 -17.99 10.46 9.81
CA LYS A 88 -19.44 10.37 10.01
C LYS A 88 -19.80 10.88 11.40
N LYS A 89 -20.74 11.82 11.47
CA LYS A 89 -21.29 12.38 12.71
C LYS A 89 -21.79 11.24 13.62
N GLY A 90 -21.30 11.19 14.87
CA GLY A 90 -21.78 10.24 15.89
C GLY A 90 -20.87 9.05 16.19
N GLN A 91 -19.77 8.86 15.46
CA GLN A 91 -18.80 7.79 15.76
C GLN A 91 -17.67 8.35 16.66
N VAL A 92 -17.37 7.69 17.79
CA VAL A 92 -16.26 8.08 18.68
C VAL A 92 -14.93 7.70 18.02
N CYS A 93 -14.43 8.58 17.16
CA CYS A 93 -13.15 8.43 16.47
C CYS A 93 -12.12 9.40 17.07
N ARG A 94 -10.93 8.90 17.43
CA ARG A 94 -9.79 9.71 17.90
C ARG A 94 -8.97 10.33 16.76
N GLY A 95 -9.44 10.21 15.52
CA GLY A 95 -8.76 10.66 14.30
C GLY A 95 -8.15 9.51 13.51
N LEU A 96 -7.36 9.87 12.49
CA LEU A 96 -6.65 8.94 11.61
C LEU A 96 -5.48 8.28 12.35
N ASN A 97 -5.16 7.05 12.00
CA ASN A 97 -3.97 6.38 12.50
C ASN A 97 -2.73 6.87 11.73
N LEU A 98 -1.99 7.79 12.34
CA LEU A 98 -0.76 8.36 11.79
C LEU A 98 0.51 7.69 12.35
N LEU A 99 0.38 6.66 13.20
CA LEU A 99 1.55 6.03 13.81
C LEU A 99 2.23 5.03 12.87
N TRP A 100 1.52 4.57 11.85
CA TRP A 100 2.06 3.67 10.86
C TRP A 100 1.32 3.83 9.54
N ASP A 101 2.08 3.70 8.47
CA ASP A 101 1.62 3.52 7.11
C ASP A 101 2.39 2.37 6.46
N PHE A 102 1.95 1.98 5.27
CA PHE A 102 2.60 0.95 4.47
C PHE A 102 2.18 1.14 3.01
N GLU A 103 3.09 0.94 2.07
CA GLU A 103 2.75 0.96 0.65
C GLU A 103 3.48 -0.11 -0.14
N LEU A 104 2.73 -0.99 -0.81
CA LEU A 104 3.28 -2.05 -1.64
C LEU A 104 3.01 -1.78 -3.12
N THR A 105 4.08 -1.76 -3.92
CA THR A 105 4.02 -1.65 -5.38
C THR A 105 4.04 -3.04 -6.01
N VAL A 106 2.98 -3.39 -6.74
CA VAL A 106 2.69 -4.74 -7.25
C VAL A 106 2.21 -4.73 -8.70
N LEU A 107 2.26 -5.89 -9.34
CA LEU A 107 1.52 -6.11 -10.57
C LEU A 107 0.03 -6.38 -10.27
N PRO A 108 -0.90 -6.03 -11.19
CA PRO A 108 -2.34 -6.26 -11.00
C PRO A 108 -2.69 -7.70 -10.60
N ARG A 109 -2.01 -8.68 -11.22
CA ARG A 109 -2.22 -10.11 -10.95
C ARG A 109 -1.76 -10.59 -9.57
N GLU A 110 -0.91 -9.83 -8.88
CA GLU A 110 -0.33 -10.22 -7.59
C GLU A 110 -1.16 -9.71 -6.41
N ILE A 111 -2.07 -8.75 -6.64
CA ILE A 111 -2.69 -7.98 -5.56
C ILE A 111 -3.60 -8.84 -4.67
N LEU A 112 -4.32 -9.79 -5.26
CA LEU A 112 -5.21 -10.69 -4.52
C LEU A 112 -4.41 -11.75 -3.75
N ASP A 113 -3.26 -12.19 -4.28
CA ASP A 113 -2.37 -13.12 -3.57
C ASP A 113 -1.88 -12.51 -2.25
N PHE A 114 -1.68 -11.18 -2.23
CA PHE A 114 -1.28 -10.43 -1.05
C PHE A 114 -2.35 -10.31 0.02
N LEU A 115 -3.61 -10.63 -0.26
CA LEU A 115 -4.70 -10.39 0.68
C LEU A 115 -4.52 -11.06 2.04
N PRO A 116 -4.21 -12.38 2.15
CA PRO A 116 -3.99 -13.01 3.45
C PRO A 116 -2.80 -12.39 4.19
N TRP A 117 -1.74 -12.03 3.46
CA TRP A 117 -0.57 -11.40 4.04
C TRP A 117 -0.85 -9.99 4.56
N ILE A 118 -1.65 -9.19 3.85
CA ILE A 118 -2.06 -7.85 4.29
C ILE A 118 -2.95 -7.93 5.54
N VAL A 119 -3.86 -8.90 5.62
CA VAL A 119 -4.65 -9.13 6.84
C VAL A 119 -3.73 -9.51 8.01
N ASN A 120 -2.79 -10.43 7.80
CA ASN A 120 -1.81 -10.80 8.80
C ASN A 120 -0.90 -9.62 9.23
N LEU A 121 -0.53 -8.72 8.30
CA LEU A 121 0.21 -7.50 8.59
C LEU A 121 -0.56 -6.58 9.53
N VAL A 122 -1.86 -6.35 9.26
CA VAL A 122 -2.71 -5.54 10.14
C VAL A 122 -2.83 -6.19 11.52
N GLU A 123 -3.04 -7.50 11.60
CA GLU A 123 -3.12 -8.21 12.88
C GLU A 123 -1.82 -8.18 13.68
N ALA A 124 -0.68 -8.38 13.02
CA ALA A 124 0.64 -8.32 13.64
C ALA A 124 0.93 -6.92 14.20
N HIS A 125 0.53 -5.87 13.46
CA HIS A 125 0.63 -4.49 13.91
C HIS A 125 -0.29 -4.21 15.11
N GLU A 126 -1.56 -4.63 15.08
CA GLU A 126 -2.50 -4.45 16.19
C GLU A 126 -2.01 -5.15 17.48
N LYS A 127 -1.37 -6.31 17.35
CA LYS A 127 -0.76 -7.05 18.46
C LYS A 127 0.60 -6.50 18.89
N GLY A 128 1.16 -5.53 18.16
CA GLY A 128 2.48 -4.96 18.40
C GLY A 128 3.61 -5.98 18.29
N SER A 129 3.44 -7.04 17.50
CA SER A 129 4.39 -8.15 17.41
C SER A 129 4.74 -8.47 15.97
N PRO A 130 5.84 -7.90 15.45
CA PRO A 130 6.33 -8.18 14.09
C PRO A 130 6.67 -9.66 13.86
N LEU A 131 6.95 -10.42 14.92
CA LEU A 131 7.25 -11.86 14.85
C LEU A 131 6.06 -12.70 14.39
N LEU A 132 4.83 -12.14 14.42
CA LEU A 132 3.63 -12.79 13.90
C LEU A 132 3.47 -12.61 12.38
N LEU A 133 4.31 -11.77 11.76
CA LEU A 133 4.23 -11.49 10.33
C LEU A 133 4.76 -12.69 9.55
N GLN A 134 3.88 -13.25 8.72
CA GLN A 134 4.22 -14.34 7.81
C GLN A 134 5.04 -13.83 6.63
N SER A 135 5.70 -14.74 5.92
CA SER A 135 6.40 -14.42 4.69
C SER A 135 5.42 -13.95 3.61
N PRO A 136 5.78 -12.95 2.80
CA PRO A 136 4.93 -12.48 1.72
C PRO A 136 4.80 -13.52 0.59
N PRO A 137 3.66 -13.56 -0.12
CA PRO A 137 3.42 -14.48 -1.24
C PRO A 137 4.30 -14.23 -2.46
N HIS A 138 4.76 -12.98 -2.64
CA HIS A 138 5.73 -12.61 -3.67
C HIS A 138 6.94 -11.93 -3.02
N PRO A 139 8.16 -12.18 -3.50
CA PRO A 139 9.37 -11.61 -2.91
C PRO A 139 9.42 -10.09 -3.12
N PHE A 140 9.76 -9.38 -2.05
CA PHE A 140 10.15 -7.98 -2.05
C PHE A 140 11.01 -7.68 -0.82
N GLU A 141 11.76 -6.59 -0.87
CA GLU A 141 12.58 -6.13 0.26
C GLU A 141 11.74 -5.30 1.23
N LEU A 142 11.41 -5.87 2.39
CA LEU A 142 10.68 -5.18 3.45
C LEU A 142 11.69 -4.59 4.46
N ASN A 143 11.95 -3.29 4.37
CA ASN A 143 12.81 -2.61 5.34
C ASN A 143 12.00 -2.15 6.54
N LEU A 144 11.62 -3.01 7.49
CA LEU A 144 10.90 -2.56 8.71
C LEU A 144 11.81 -1.61 9.54
N PRO A 145 11.63 -0.28 9.55
CA PRO A 145 12.46 0.59 10.39
C PRO A 145 12.01 0.43 11.84
N ALA A 146 12.95 0.59 12.79
CA ALA A 146 12.64 0.49 14.22
C ALA A 146 11.60 1.53 14.71
N VAL A 147 11.37 2.60 13.95
CA VAL A 147 10.37 3.63 14.20
C VAL A 147 9.80 4.13 12.86
N GLY A 148 8.49 3.95 12.64
CA GLY A 148 7.77 4.44 11.45
C GLY A 148 8.00 3.57 10.20
N LEU A 149 6.94 3.02 9.62
CA LEU A 149 6.98 2.16 8.45
C LEU A 149 6.85 2.96 7.14
N CYS A 150 7.78 3.89 6.88
CA CYS A 150 7.85 4.52 5.55
C CYS A 150 8.49 3.52 4.56
N ASN A 151 7.68 2.56 4.12
CA ASN A 151 8.08 1.45 3.28
C ASN A 151 7.28 1.48 1.99
N ASP A 152 8.00 1.68 0.88
CA ASP A 152 7.47 1.61 -0.49
C ASP A 152 8.05 0.41 -1.24
N PRO A 153 7.98 -0.84 -0.72
CA PRO A 153 8.53 -2.00 -1.40
C PRO A 153 7.89 -2.25 -2.76
N TRP A 154 8.69 -2.84 -3.64
CA TRP A 154 8.26 -3.33 -4.94
C TRP A 154 8.38 -4.83 -4.97
N THR A 155 7.36 -5.53 -5.47
CA THR A 155 7.55 -6.93 -5.85
C THR A 155 8.66 -7.02 -6.88
N GLU A 156 9.44 -8.10 -6.81
CA GLU A 156 10.56 -8.30 -7.72
C GLU A 156 10.12 -8.21 -9.19
N LYS A 157 8.97 -8.80 -9.54
CA LYS A 157 8.41 -8.75 -10.89
C LYS A 157 8.00 -7.33 -11.29
N ALA A 158 7.37 -6.55 -10.41
CA ALA A 158 7.05 -5.16 -10.70
C ALA A 158 8.32 -4.32 -10.95
N ARG A 159 9.36 -4.53 -10.12
CA ARG A 159 10.66 -3.84 -10.24
C ARG A 159 11.39 -4.20 -11.54
N LEU A 160 11.38 -5.47 -11.93
CA LEU A 160 12.01 -5.92 -13.17
C LEU A 160 11.29 -5.34 -14.40
N LEU A 161 9.96 -5.29 -14.38
CA LEU A 161 9.16 -4.77 -15.48
C LEU A 161 9.46 -3.29 -15.75
N THR A 162 9.65 -2.46 -14.71
CA THR A 162 9.97 -1.04 -14.89
C THR A 162 11.41 -0.79 -15.28
N LYS A 163 12.36 -1.56 -14.74
CA LYS A 163 13.78 -1.48 -15.15
C LYS A 163 13.95 -1.78 -16.64
N ASN A 164 13.29 -2.83 -17.13
CA ASN A 164 13.36 -3.23 -18.54
C ASN A 164 12.74 -2.20 -19.50
N GLN A 165 11.94 -1.26 -19.00
CA GLN A 165 11.36 -0.16 -19.77
C GLN A 165 12.01 1.20 -19.48
N GLY A 166 13.13 1.24 -18.75
CA GLY A 166 13.86 2.48 -18.45
C GLY A 166 13.13 3.45 -17.51
N LEU A 167 12.14 2.97 -16.73
CA LEU A 167 11.24 3.79 -15.93
C LEU A 167 11.63 3.92 -14.43
N CYS A 168 12.75 3.33 -14.01
CA CYS A 168 13.24 3.50 -12.64
C CYS A 168 14.40 4.51 -12.58
N GLU A 169 14.13 5.69 -12.04
CA GLU A 169 15.15 6.44 -11.30
C GLU A 169 15.40 5.70 -9.98
N SER A 170 16.63 5.26 -9.75
CA SER A 170 17.07 4.73 -8.46
C SER A 170 16.89 5.82 -7.39
N PRO A 171 16.49 5.48 -6.14
CA PRO A 171 16.70 6.43 -5.05
C PRO A 171 18.20 6.67 -4.96
N SER A 172 18.62 7.92 -5.17
CA SER A 172 19.97 8.37 -4.91
C SER A 172 20.25 8.17 -3.42
N VAL A 173 20.95 7.07 -3.11
CA VAL A 173 21.69 6.98 -1.86
C VAL A 173 22.82 8.01 -2.01
N ASN A 174 22.59 9.23 -1.53
CA ASN A 174 23.68 10.12 -1.20
C ASN A 174 24.45 9.46 -0.05
N VAL A 175 25.41 8.59 -0.40
CA VAL A 175 26.51 8.26 0.49
C VAL A 175 27.30 9.55 0.63
N LEU A 176 27.00 10.29 1.69
CA LEU A 176 27.86 11.36 2.15
C LEU A 176 29.24 10.74 2.37
N GLY A 177 30.21 11.18 1.57
CA GLY A 177 31.59 10.76 1.73
C GLY A 177 32.07 11.12 3.13
N ASP A 178 32.40 10.11 3.91
CA ASP A 178 33.28 10.29 5.07
C ASP A 178 34.66 9.79 4.67
N GLU A 179 35.42 10.70 4.04
CA GLU A 179 36.87 10.60 4.00
C GLU A 179 37.38 10.83 5.44
N THR A 180 37.52 9.77 6.23
CA THR A 180 38.45 9.82 7.35
C THR A 180 39.37 8.60 7.33
N ARG A 181 40.60 8.89 6.90
CA ARG A 181 41.76 8.02 6.75
C ARG A 181 42.03 7.16 7.98
N ALA A 182 42.46 5.94 7.69
CA ALA A 182 43.27 5.14 8.58
C ALA A 182 44.51 5.92 9.10
N ILE A 183 44.75 5.85 10.40
CA ILE A 183 46.09 5.94 10.96
C ILE A 183 46.28 4.71 11.87
N LEU A 184 47.30 3.93 11.52
CA LEU A 184 47.91 2.86 12.30
C LEU A 184 48.53 3.42 13.59
N LEU A 185 48.17 2.82 14.73
CA LEU A 185 49.05 2.19 15.74
C LEU A 185 48.22 1.78 16.96
#